data_AF-A0A954Y6A9-F1
#
_entry.id   AF-A0A954Y6A9-F1
#
_cell.length_a   1.000
_cell.length_b   1.000
_cell.length_c   1.000
_cell.angle_alpha   90.00
_cell.angle_beta   90.00
_cell.angle_gamma   90.00
#
_symmetry.space_group_name_H-M   'P 1'
#
loop_
_entity.id
_entity.type
_entity.pdbx_description
1 polymer ?
#
loop_
_entity_poly.entity_id
_entity_poly.type
_entity_poly.pdbx_seq_one_letter_code
_entity_poly.pdbx_strand_id
1 'polypeptide(L)'
;VDAADYTLWRDSQGASAAGDADFDGDTDQADYLAWSAAYGFQRTPLMLQSVLPAESAAAPEPLSSGLALLLLVGLAAGRAMRRF
;
A
#
# COMPACT_ATOMS: atom_id res chain seq x y z
N VAL A 1 16.80 -3.82 10.32
CA VAL A 1 17.71 -4.39 11.32
C VAL A 1 19.05 -4.59 10.65
N ASP A 2 20.03 -3.77 11.02
CA ASP A 2 21.35 -3.72 10.40
C ASP A 2 22.50 -3.66 11.43
N ALA A 3 23.74 -3.56 10.94
CA ALA A 3 24.94 -3.58 11.79
C ALA A 3 25.08 -2.33 12.69
N ALA A 4 24.43 -1.21 12.37
CA ALA A 4 24.42 -0.03 13.23
C ALA A 4 23.52 -0.27 14.46
N ASP A 5 22.44 -1.04 14.31
CA ASP A 5 21.57 -1.45 15.43
C ASP A 5 22.33 -2.29 16.47
N TYR A 6 23.30 -3.12 16.05
CA TYR A 6 24.10 -3.94 16.97
C TYR A 6 24.97 -3.10 17.91
N THR A 7 25.59 -2.02 17.40
CA THR A 7 26.41 -1.14 18.25
C THR A 7 25.56 -0.40 19.28
N LEU A 8 24.32 -0.05 18.93
CA LEU A 8 23.39 0.60 19.85
C LEU A 8 22.93 -0.35 20.97
N TRP A 9 22.57 -1.60 20.64
CA TRP A 9 22.24 -2.63 21.65
C TRP A 9 23.41 -2.86 22.60
N ARG A 10 24.61 -3.08 22.06
CA ARG A 10 25.80 -3.40 22.87
C ARG A 10 26.11 -2.28 23.86
N ASP A 11 26.00 -1.03 23.42
CA ASP A 11 26.34 0.14 24.24
C ASP A 11 25.23 0.47 25.27
N SER A 12 24.05 -0.16 25.15
CA SER A 12 22.87 0.09 26.00
C SER A 12 22.56 -1.02 27.00
N GLN A 13 23.35 -2.12 27.00
CA GLN A 13 23.14 -3.26 27.89
C GLN A 13 23.00 -2.84 29.36
N GLY A 14 21.86 -3.16 29.96
CA GLY A 14 21.56 -2.94 31.37
C GLY A 14 21.30 -1.50 31.81
N ALA A 15 21.19 -0.51 30.90
CA ALA A 15 21.09 0.91 31.27
C ALA A 15 19.85 1.66 30.76
N SER A 16 19.11 1.15 29.78
CA SER A 16 17.89 1.82 29.24
C SER A 16 17.11 0.90 28.30
N ALA A 17 15.87 1.26 27.96
CA ALA A 17 15.08 0.61 26.88
C ALA A 17 15.63 0.84 25.46
N ALA A 18 16.83 1.41 25.33
CA ALA A 18 17.47 1.57 24.04
C ALA A 18 18.03 0.21 23.58
N GLY A 19 17.41 -0.39 22.57
CA GLY A 19 17.76 -1.76 22.17
C GLY A 19 16.85 -2.83 22.76
N ASP A 20 15.75 -2.43 23.42
CA ASP A 20 14.61 -3.25 23.82
C ASP A 20 13.85 -3.71 22.56
N ALA A 21 14.21 -4.89 22.06
CA ALA A 21 13.68 -5.47 20.84
C ALA A 21 12.43 -6.31 21.09
N ASP A 22 12.22 -6.80 22.32
CA ASP A 22 11.02 -7.55 22.70
C ASP A 22 9.97 -6.72 23.45
N PHE A 23 10.30 -5.46 23.76
CA PHE A 23 9.47 -4.44 24.40
C PHE A 23 9.12 -4.73 25.86
N ASP A 24 10.02 -5.37 26.61
CA ASP A 24 9.83 -5.71 28.02
C ASP A 24 10.34 -4.64 29.00
N GLY A 25 11.01 -3.60 28.48
CA GLY A 25 11.47 -2.44 29.22
C GLY A 25 12.92 -2.50 29.66
N ASP A 26 13.67 -3.55 29.31
CA ASP A 26 15.12 -3.60 29.47
C ASP A 26 15.86 -3.89 28.16
N THR A 27 17.17 -4.12 28.27
CA THR A 27 18.01 -4.41 27.11
C THR A 27 19.00 -5.46 27.52
N ASP A 28 18.73 -6.69 27.11
CA ASP A 28 19.38 -7.88 27.59
C ASP A 28 19.68 -8.90 26.46
N GLN A 29 19.86 -10.16 26.83
CA GLN A 29 20.18 -11.25 25.91
C GLN A 29 18.97 -11.72 25.08
N ALA A 30 17.75 -11.59 25.60
CA ALA A 30 16.51 -11.90 24.88
C ALA A 30 16.33 -10.93 23.70
N ASP A 31 16.64 -9.65 23.89
CA ASP A 31 16.61 -8.66 22.81
C ASP A 31 17.57 -8.97 21.68
N TYR A 32 18.79 -9.39 22.03
CA TYR A 32 19.77 -9.81 21.04
C TYR A 32 19.27 -11.01 20.22
N LEU A 33 18.58 -11.96 20.86
CA LEU A 33 18.03 -13.12 20.17
C LEU A 33 16.91 -12.67 19.20
N ALA A 34 16.01 -11.79 19.64
CA ALA A 34 14.96 -11.22 18.80
C ALA A 34 15.55 -10.45 17.59
N TRP A 35 16.54 -9.60 17.84
CA TRP A 35 17.28 -8.88 16.82
C TRP A 35 17.96 -9.83 15.82
N SER A 36 18.69 -10.84 16.32
CA SER A 36 19.46 -11.77 15.49
C SER A 36 18.56 -12.62 14.59
N ALA A 37 17.36 -12.97 15.07
CA ALA A 37 16.36 -13.68 14.29
C ALA A 37 15.77 -12.83 13.15
N ALA A 38 15.72 -11.50 13.34
CA ALA A 38 15.23 -10.55 12.34
C ALA A 38 16.35 -9.96 11.45
N TYR A 39 17.61 -10.23 11.76
CA TYR A 39 18.75 -9.67 11.03
C TYR A 39 18.73 -10.09 9.56
N GLY A 40 18.85 -9.12 8.65
CA GLY A 40 18.81 -9.36 7.21
C GLY A 40 17.40 -9.65 6.64
N PHE A 41 16.35 -9.67 7.46
CA PHE A 41 14.98 -9.74 6.96
C PHE A 41 14.64 -8.47 6.19
N GLN A 42 14.52 -8.60 4.87
CA GLN A 42 14.08 -7.51 4.00
C GLN A 42 12.56 -7.58 3.87
N ARG A 43 11.86 -6.57 4.42
CA ARG A 43 10.43 -6.39 4.15
C ARG A 43 10.25 -6.09 2.67
N THR A 44 9.74 -7.07 1.91
CA THR A 44 9.35 -6.84 0.52
C THR A 44 8.21 -5.81 0.51
N PRO A 45 8.37 -4.65 -0.15
CA PRO A 45 7.29 -3.70 -0.26
C PRO A 45 6.13 -4.34 -1.05
N LEU A 46 4.92 -4.29 -0.50
CA LEU A 46 3.68 -4.75 -1.18
C LEU A 46 3.44 -4.05 -2.52
N MET A 47 4.19 -2.98 -2.82
CA MET A 47 4.14 -2.20 -4.06
C MET A 47 4.72 -2.94 -5.29
N LEU A 48 5.51 -4.01 -5.12
CA LEU A 48 6.20 -4.69 -6.24
C LEU A 48 5.40 -5.86 -6.87
N GLN A 49 4.09 -5.97 -6.60
CA GLN A 49 3.18 -6.87 -7.36
C GLN A 49 2.50 -6.19 -8.56
N SER A 50 2.92 -4.97 -8.93
CA SER A 50 2.27 -4.13 -9.97
C SER A 50 2.90 -4.21 -11.37
N VAL A 51 3.71 -5.24 -11.68
CA VAL A 51 4.30 -5.40 -13.03
C VAL A 51 3.38 -6.19 -13.99
N LEU A 52 2.15 -6.52 -13.59
CA LEU A 52 1.12 -6.83 -14.57
C LEU A 52 0.66 -5.50 -15.19
N PRO A 53 0.52 -5.38 -16.52
CA PRO A 53 -0.10 -4.20 -17.09
C PRO A 53 -1.44 -4.03 -16.40
N ALA A 54 -1.66 -2.86 -15.81
CA ALA A 54 -2.97 -2.49 -15.31
C ALA A 54 -3.93 -2.56 -16.50
N GLU A 55 -4.63 -3.68 -16.66
CA GLU A 55 -5.82 -3.70 -17.50
C GLU A 55 -6.67 -2.59 -16.93
N SER A 56 -6.85 -1.55 -17.74
CA SER A 56 -7.69 -0.41 -17.39
C SER A 56 -9.07 -0.97 -17.14
N ALA A 57 -9.35 -1.33 -15.89
CA ALA A 57 -10.68 -1.63 -15.43
C ALA A 57 -11.40 -0.29 -15.53
N ALA A 58 -11.99 -0.06 -16.70
CA ALA A 58 -12.88 1.05 -16.96
C ALA A 58 -13.96 0.95 -15.88
N ALA A 59 -13.79 1.72 -14.81
CA ALA A 59 -14.86 1.96 -13.86
C ALA A 59 -16.05 2.45 -14.70
N PRO A 60 -17.25 1.87 -14.60
CA PRO A 60 -18.37 2.30 -15.40
C PRO A 60 -18.64 3.78 -15.12
N GLU A 61 -18.27 4.66 -16.04
CA GLU A 61 -18.46 6.09 -15.81
C GLU A 61 -19.95 6.40 -15.98
N PRO A 62 -20.63 6.95 -14.95
CA PRO A 62 -22.07 7.19 -14.97
C PRO A 62 -22.51 8.18 -16.07
N LEU A 63 -21.57 8.90 -16.69
CA LEU A 63 -21.83 9.93 -17.69
C LEU A 63 -22.03 9.39 -19.11
N SER A 64 -21.43 8.25 -19.49
CA SER A 64 -21.58 7.67 -20.83
C SER A 64 -23.02 7.25 -21.11
N SER A 65 -23.69 6.68 -20.11
CA SER A 65 -25.12 6.34 -20.15
C SER A 65 -26.00 7.59 -20.31
N GLY A 66 -25.65 8.67 -19.63
CA GLY A 66 -26.35 9.96 -19.75
C GLY A 66 -26.25 10.56 -21.15
N LEU A 67 -25.05 10.59 -21.73
CA LEU A 67 -24.83 11.10 -23.08
C LEU A 67 -25.52 10.24 -24.15
N ALA A 68 -25.49 8.91 -24.00
CA ALA A 68 -26.18 7.99 -24.91
C ALA A 68 -27.71 8.21 -24.90
N LEU A 69 -28.31 8.39 -23.72
CA LEU A 69 -29.73 8.70 -23.60
C LEU A 69 -30.10 10.04 -24.23
N LEU A 70 -29.30 11.08 -24.01
CA LEU A 70 -29.54 12.40 -24.62
C LEU A 70 -29.47 12.35 -26.15
N LEU A 71 -28.54 11.58 -26.71
CA LEU A 71 -28.42 11.37 -28.15
C LEU A 71 -29.65 10.64 -28.73
N LEU A 72 -30.13 9.59 -28.06
CA LEU A 72 -31.32 8.85 -28.50
C LEU A 72 -32.58 9.72 -28.48
N VAL A 73 -32.75 10.52 -27.42
CA VAL A 73 -33.87 11.46 -27.31
C VAL A 73 -33.78 12.54 -28.39
N GLY A 74 -32.59 13.11 -28.63
CA GLY A 74 -32.38 14.10 -29.68
C GLY A 74 -32.70 13.57 -31.09
N LEU A 75 -32.31 12.34 -31.40
CA LEU A 75 -32.59 11.70 -32.69
C LEU A 75 -34.08 11.39 -32.89
N ALA A 76 -34.77 10.97 -31.83
CA ALA A 76 -36.21 10.70 -31.87
C ALA A 76 -37.01 12.01 -32.08
N ALA A 77 -36.68 13.06 -31.33
CA ALA A 77 -37.32 14.37 -31.46
C ALA A 77 -37.05 15.00 -32.84
N GLY A 78 -35.80 14.91 -33.34
CA GLY A 78 -35.44 15.40 -34.67
C GLY A 78 -36.15 14.65 -35.80
N ARG A 79 -36.42 13.35 -35.65
CA ARG A 79 -37.20 12.58 -36.62
C ARG A 79 -38.68 12.94 -36.61
N ALA A 80 -39.26 13.24 -35.45
CA ALA A 80 -40.67 13.64 -35.33
C ALA A 80 -40.93 15.01 -35.97
N MET A 81 -40.01 15.96 -35.78
CA MET A 81 -40.15 17.32 -36.32
C MET A 81 -39.99 17.39 -37.85
N ARG A 82 -39.27 16.45 -38.47
CA ARG A 82 -39.10 16.36 -39.94
C ARG A 82 -40.24 15.65 -40.67
N ARG A 83 -41.25 15.18 -39.94
CA ARG A 83 -42.42 14.46 -40.49
C ARG A 83 -43.69 15.32 -40.54
N PHE A 84 -43.60 16.58 -40.15
CA PHE A 84 -44.57 17.64 -40.42
C PHE A 84 -44.03 18.58 -41.50
#